data_AF-A0A8T3P1N7-F1
#
_entry.id   AF-A0A8T3P1N7-F1
#
_cell.length_a   1.000
_cell.length_b   1.000
_cell.length_c   1.000
_cell.angle_alpha   90.00
_cell.angle_beta   90.00
_cell.angle_gamma   90.00
#
_symmetry.space_group_name_H-M   'P 1'
#
loop_
_entity.id
_entity.type
_entity.pdbx_description
1 polymer ?
#
loop_
_entity_poly.entity_id
_entity_poly.type
_entity_poly.pdbx_seq_one_letter_code
_entity_poly.pdbx_strand_id
1 'polypeptide(L)' 'MLLIARYRAIKGTPRAVDAHAEKPGPTLLRRFAMPDEVANMICYVCSPASSATNGAALRVGGGAVRNIV' A
#
# COMPACT_ATOMS: atom_id res chain seq x y z
N MET A 1 14.55 1.37 -4.66
CA MET A 1 14.96 2.27 -3.56
C MET A 1 14.70 3.75 -3.85
N LEU A 2 14.98 4.26 -5.07
CA LEU A 2 14.76 5.67 -5.43
C LEU A 2 13.28 6.12 -5.36
N LEU A 3 12.32 5.22 -5.64
CA LEU A 3 10.89 5.53 -5.64
C LEU A 3 10.35 5.85 -4.23
N ILE A 4 10.67 5.03 -3.22
CA ILE A 4 10.29 5.30 -1.82
C ILE A 4 11.00 6.55 -1.30
N ALA A 5 12.27 6.75 -1.65
CA ALA A 5 13.01 7.95 -1.28
C ALA A 5 12.38 9.22 -1.88
N ARG A 6 12.01 9.19 -3.17
CA ARG A 6 11.27 10.28 -3.83
C ARG A 6 9.88 10.48 -3.23
N TYR A 7 9.17 9.40 -2.95
CA TYR A 7 7.86 9.45 -2.30
C TYR A 7 7.93 10.17 -0.95
N ARG A 8 8.91 9.80 -0.11
CA ARG A 8 9.16 10.43 1.20
C ARG A 8 9.59 11.90 1.07
N ALA A 9 10.36 12.25 0.04
CA ALA A 9 10.76 13.63 -0.23
C ALA A 9 9.59 14.52 -0.70
N ILE A 10 8.61 13.95 -1.40
CA ILE A 10 7.45 14.69 -1.94
C ILE A 10 6.31 14.79 -0.91
N LYS A 11 6.17 13.80 -0.03
CA LYS A 11 5.21 13.85 1.08
C LYS A 11 5.71 14.78 2.19
N GLY A 12 5.46 16.08 1.99
CA GLY A 12 5.16 16.95 3.13
C GLY A 12 4.05 16.32 3.99
N THR A 13 4.07 16.67 5.29
CA THR A 13 3.23 16.19 6.41
C THR A 13 1.88 15.55 6.06
N PRO A 14 1.43 14.53 6.84
CA PRO A 14 0.24 13.74 6.55
C PRO A 14 -0.94 14.63 6.14
N ARG A 15 -1.34 14.55 4.85
CA ARG A 15 -2.44 15.35 4.32
C ARG A 15 -3.75 14.72 4.81
N ALA A 16 -4.52 15.48 5.59
CA ALA A 16 -5.97 15.52 5.85
C ALA A 16 -6.91 14.30 5.64
N VAL A 17 -6.58 13.26 4.87
CA VAL A 17 -7.32 11.99 4.78
C VAL A 17 -7.32 11.22 6.11
N ASP A 18 -6.40 11.57 7.02
CA ASP A 18 -6.27 10.96 8.34
C ASP A 18 -7.34 11.45 9.35
N ALA A 19 -8.05 12.54 9.05
CA ALA A 19 -8.93 13.22 10.01
C ALA A 19 -10.43 12.86 9.89
N HIS A 20 -10.86 12.19 8.82
CA HIS A 20 -12.27 11.83 8.58
C HIS A 20 -12.49 10.32 8.50
N ALA A 21 -11.51 9.53 8.94
CA ALA A 21 -11.55 8.10 8.80
C ALA A 21 -12.35 7.49 9.96
N GLU A 22 -13.64 7.22 9.71
CA GLU A 22 -14.45 6.33 10.53
C GLU A 22 -13.71 5.01 10.77
N LYS A 23 -13.96 4.36 11.91
CA LYS A 23 -13.27 3.14 12.35
C LYS A 23 -13.09 2.17 11.18
N PRO A 24 -11.86 1.70 10.88
CA PRO A 24 -11.63 0.87 9.71
C PRO A 24 -12.55 -0.35 9.78
N GLY A 25 -13.20 -0.65 8.65
CA GLY A 25 -14.11 -1.77 8.50
C GLY A 25 -13.45 -3.13 8.80
N PRO A 26 -14.16 -4.25 8.57
CA PRO A 26 -13.69 -5.59 8.91
C PRO A 26 -12.40 -6.00 8.16
N THR A 27 -11.24 -5.63 8.69
CA THR A 27 -9.89 -5.91 8.16
C THR A 27 -9.05 -6.69 9.16
N LEU A 28 -8.02 -7.41 8.69
CA LEU A 28 -7.08 -8.11 9.56
C LEU A 28 -6.06 -7.15 10.18
N LEU A 29 -5.67 -6.09 9.47
CA LEU A 29 -4.75 -5.08 9.99
C LEU A 29 -5.33 -4.23 11.12
N ARG A 30 -6.67 -4.16 11.29
CA ARG A 30 -7.37 -3.41 12.35
C ARG A 30 -7.00 -1.93 12.46
N ARG A 31 -6.37 -1.37 11.43
CA ARG A 31 -6.01 0.03 11.26
C ARG A 31 -6.00 0.35 9.77
N PHE A 32 -5.97 1.63 9.44
CA PHE A 32 -5.66 2.04 8.08
C PHE A 32 -4.22 1.67 7.73
N ALA A 33 -4.03 1.23 6.49
CA ALA A 33 -2.70 0.99 5.95
C ALA A 33 -1.97 2.34 5.80
N MET A 34 -0.72 2.35 6.21
CA MET A 34 0.14 3.49 6.01
C MET A 34 0.57 3.53 4.54
N PRO A 35 0.72 4.74 3.97
CA PRO A 35 1.09 4.86 2.58
C PRO A 35 2.45 4.23 2.21
N ASP A 36 3.40 4.15 3.15
CA ASP A 36 4.65 3.41 2.98
C ASP A 36 4.43 1.91 2.71
N GLU A 37 3.38 1.30 3.29
CA GLU A 37 3.07 -0.12 3.09
C GLU A 37 2.65 -0.39 1.63
N VAL A 38 1.91 0.55 1.02
CA VAL A 38 1.57 0.51 -0.40
C VAL A 38 2.80 0.77 -1.27
N ALA A 39 3.62 1.75 -0.91
CA ALA A 39 4.83 2.10 -1.65
C ALA A 39 5.85 0.95 -1.73
N ASN A 40 5.96 0.15 -0.66
CA ASN A 40 6.82 -1.04 -0.64
C ASN A 40 6.40 -2.07 -1.70
N MET A 41 5.10 -2.33 -1.84
CA MET A 41 4.60 -3.26 -2.85
C MET A 41 4.89 -2.76 -4.27
N ILE A 42 4.69 -1.46 -4.52
CA ILE A 42 5.03 -0.85 -5.81
C ILE A 42 6.53 -0.98 -6.09
N CYS A 43 7.37 -0.72 -5.08
CA CYS A 43 8.82 -0.88 -5.21
C CYS A 43 9.23 -2.32 -5.56
N TYR A 44 8.56 -3.32 -4.97
CA TYR A 44 8.77 -4.72 -5.32
C TYR A 44 8.39 -4.97 -6.79
N VAL A 45 7.19 -4.57 -7.21
CA VAL A 45 6.68 -4.79 -8.58
C VAL A 45 7.50 -4.08 -9.65
N CYS A 46 8.10 -2.93 -9.35
CA CYS A 46 8.98 -2.21 -10.27
C CYS A 46 10.43 -2.74 -10.26
N SER A 47 10.76 -3.74 -9.44
CA SER A 47 12.13 -4.25 -9.33
C SER A 47 12.36 -5.45 -10.26
N PRO A 48 13.62 -5.82 -10.54
CA PRO A 48 13.92 -7.06 -11.27
C PRO A 48 13.39 -8.33 -10.58
N ALA A 49 13.13 -8.28 -9.27
CA ALA A 49 12.64 -9.43 -8.50
C ALA A 49 11.21 -9.86 -8.88
N SER A 50 10.43 -8.98 -9.51
CA SER A 50 9.07 -9.26 -9.98
C SER A 50 8.99 -9.58 -11.47
N SER A 51 10.10 -9.92 -12.13
CA SER A 51 10.16 -10.17 -13.59
C SER A 51 9.15 -11.20 -14.10
N ALA A 52 8.81 -12.20 -13.28
CA ALA A 52 7.81 -13.22 -13.59
C ALA A 52 6.37 -12.86 -13.16
N THR A 53 6.18 -11.71 -12.50
CA THR A 53 4.86 -11.26 -12.03
C THR A 53 4.22 -10.37 -13.09
N ASN A 54 3.44 -10.95 -13.99
CA ASN A 54 2.72 -10.24 -15.05
C ASN A 54 1.24 -10.64 -15.07
N GLY A 55 0.38 -9.77 -15.63
CA GLY A 55 -1.06 -10.03 -15.77
C GLY A 55 -1.86 -10.18 -14.48
N ALA A 56 -1.25 -9.97 -13.31
CA ALA A 56 -1.87 -10.21 -12.01
C ALA A 56 -2.40 -8.93 -11.34
N ALA A 57 -3.54 -9.05 -10.65
CA ALA A 57 -4.08 -7.99 -9.80
C ALA A 57 -3.61 -8.16 -8.35
N LEU A 58 -2.51 -7.48 -7.99
CA LEU A 58 -1.92 -7.55 -6.65
C LEU A 58 -2.59 -6.53 -5.71
N ARG A 59 -3.13 -7.00 -4.58
CA ARG A 59 -3.87 -6.15 -3.63
C ARG A 59 -3.06 -5.85 -2.37
N VAL A 60 -3.07 -4.58 -1.96
CA VAL A 60 -2.54 -4.12 -0.66
C VAL A 60 -3.71 -3.60 0.18
N GLY A 61 -4.46 -4.51 0.79
CA GLY A 61 -5.74 -4.19 1.46
C GLY A 61 -5.83 -4.59 2.93
N GLY A 62 -4.73 -5.07 3.54
CA GLY A 62 -4.73 -5.43 4.96
C GLY A 62 -5.72 -6.51 5.37
N GLY A 63 -6.12 -7.39 4.44
CA GLY A 63 -7.11 -8.43 4.69
C GLY A 63 -8.56 -7.94 4.68
N ALA A 64 -8.88 -6.83 4.01
CA ALA A 64 -10.26 -6.38 3.81
C ALA A 64 -11.09 -7.38 2.98
N VAL A 65 -10.48 -8.00 1.97
CA VAL A 65 -11.10 -9.04 1.14
C VAL A 65 -10.81 -10.40 1.79
N ARG A 66 -11.87 -11.15 2.10
CA ARG A 66 -11.82 -12.42 2.85
C ARG A 66 -11.98 -13.66 1.98
N ASN A 67 -11.94 -13.50 0.65
CA ASN A 67 -11.98 -14.60 -0.30
C ASN A 67 -10.70 -14.66 -1.12
N ILE A 68 -10.43 -15.84 -1.67
CA ILE A 68 -9.36 -16.08 -2.64
C ILE A 68 -10.04 -16.10 -4.01
N VAL A 69 -9.41 -15.44 -5.00
CA VAL A 69 -9.83 -15.40 -6.40
C VAL A 69 -8.68 -15.91 -7.24
#